data_AF-A0A0M3KBI1-F1
#
_entry.id   AF-A0A0M3KBI1-F1
#
_cell.length_a   1.000
_cell.length_b   1.000
_cell.length_c   1.000
_cell.angle_alpha   90.00
_cell.angle_beta   90.00
_cell.angle_gamma   90.00
#
_symmetry.space_group_name_H-M   'P 1'
#
loop_
_entity.id
_entity.type
_entity.pdbx_description
1 polymer ?
#
loop_
_entity_poly.entity_id
_entity_poly.type
_entity_poly.pdbx_seq_one_letter_code
_entity_poly.pdbx_strand_id
1 'polypeptide(L)'
;MRNPPPSEWARDTDEEDRVEIAIKKSGCWDHHIACVECMSDKEDWRKCQEPLKAFKECMQKYYQSRKEEENLLKSLGTSSSSK
;
A
#
# COMPACT_ATOMS: atom_id res chain seq x y z
N MET A 1 14.58 23.63 28.31
CA MET A 1 14.67 22.58 27.28
C MET A 1 13.29 22.47 26.64
N ARG A 2 13.14 22.73 25.34
CA ARG A 2 11.84 22.60 24.65
C ARG A 2 11.84 21.23 23.97
N ASN A 3 11.09 20.29 24.52
CA ASN A 3 10.88 19.01 23.85
C ASN A 3 10.16 19.29 22.52
N PRO A 4 10.65 18.74 21.39
CA PRO A 4 9.94 18.84 20.13
C PRO A 4 8.57 18.16 20.27
N PRO A 5 7.52 18.66 19.59
CA PRO A 5 6.23 17.97 19.58
C PRO A 5 6.44 16.53 19.07
N PRO A 6 5.76 15.53 19.65
CA PRO A 6 5.78 14.17 19.12
C PRO A 6 5.46 14.23 17.63
N SER A 7 6.31 13.59 16.84
CA SER A 7 6.10 13.48 15.41
C SER A 7 4.72 12.93 15.10
N GLU A 8 4.13 13.33 13.97
CA GLU A 8 2.81 12.85 13.58
C GLU A 8 2.75 11.31 13.49
N TRP A 9 3.88 10.64 13.18
CA TRP A 9 3.97 9.18 13.17
C TRP A 9 3.86 8.53 14.56
N ALA A 10 4.12 9.27 15.65
CA ALA A 10 3.97 8.77 17.01
C ALA A 10 2.55 9.00 17.57
N ARG A 11 1.67 9.66 16.81
CA ARG A 11 0.28 9.98 17.21
C ARG A 11 -0.77 9.06 16.59
N ASP A 12 -0.36 8.12 15.75
CA ASP A 12 -1.24 7.14 15.11
C ASP A 12 -1.61 6.08 16.16
N THR A 13 -2.62 6.38 16.97
CA THR A 13 -3.28 5.49 17.92
C THR A 13 -4.56 4.88 17.33
N ASP A 14 -4.70 4.89 16.00
CA ASP A 14 -5.83 4.25 15.32
C ASP A 14 -5.59 2.73 15.33
N GLU A 15 -6.61 1.97 15.71
CA GLU A 15 -6.51 0.55 16.05
C GLU A 15 -6.12 -0.36 14.85
N GLU A 16 -6.16 0.18 13.62
CA GLU A 16 -5.65 -0.44 12.40
C GLU A 16 -4.55 0.42 11.75
N ASP A 17 -3.39 -0.17 11.47
CA ASP A 17 -2.29 0.50 10.79
C ASP A 17 -2.76 1.03 9.42
N ARG A 18 -2.50 2.32 9.14
CA ARG A 18 -2.78 2.96 7.85
C ARG A 18 -2.26 2.17 6.66
N VAL A 19 -1.13 1.47 6.82
CA VAL A 19 -0.54 0.57 5.83
C VAL A 19 -1.44 -0.63 5.60
N GLU A 20 -1.94 -1.29 6.65
CA GLU A 20 -2.85 -2.43 6.52
C GLU A 20 -4.15 -2.03 5.81
N ILE A 21 -4.73 -0.89 6.15
CA ILE A 21 -5.92 -0.37 5.47
C ILE A 21 -5.66 -0.17 3.98
N ALA A 22 -4.50 0.40 3.61
CA ALA A 22 -4.12 0.61 2.22
C ALA A 22 -3.94 -0.73 1.47
N ILE A 23 -3.34 -1.72 2.12
CA ILE A 23 -3.15 -3.06 1.55
C ILE A 23 -4.51 -3.76 1.37
N LYS A 24 -5.42 -3.71 2.34
CA LYS A 24 -6.78 -4.26 2.20
C LYS A 24 -7.52 -3.67 1.00
N LYS A 25 -7.48 -2.34 0.84
CA LYS A 25 -8.11 -1.64 -0.29
C LYS A 25 -7.53 -1.99 -1.66
N SER A 26 -6.25 -2.38 -1.70
CA SER A 26 -5.58 -2.75 -2.95
C SER A 26 -5.96 -4.14 -3.49
N GLY A 27 -6.57 -5.00 -2.66
CA GLY A 27 -6.84 -6.39 -2.98
C GLY A 27 -5.63 -7.33 -2.84
N CYS A 28 -4.47 -6.86 -2.38
CA CYS A 28 -3.27 -7.67 -2.20
C CYS A 28 -3.08 -8.19 -0.77
N TRP A 29 -4.17 -8.29 0.01
CA TRP A 29 -4.14 -8.70 1.41
C TRP A 29 -3.61 -10.13 1.59
N ASP A 30 -4.02 -11.07 0.75
CA ASP A 30 -3.58 -12.47 0.85
C ASP A 30 -2.06 -12.62 0.70
N HIS A 31 -1.46 -11.83 -0.20
CA HIS A 31 -0.01 -11.81 -0.35
C HIS A 31 0.71 -11.15 0.83
N HIS A 32 0.06 -10.18 1.50
CA HIS A 32 0.59 -9.60 2.72
C HIS A 32 0.59 -10.63 3.87
N ILE A 33 -0.52 -11.37 4.05
CA ILE A 33 -0.60 -12.45 5.02
C ILE A 33 0.48 -13.51 4.76
N ALA A 34 0.66 -13.95 3.50
CA ALA A 34 1.72 -14.89 3.15
C ALA A 34 3.14 -14.37 3.47
N CYS A 35 3.38 -13.06 3.36
CA CYS A 35 4.64 -12.45 3.79
C CYS A 35 4.80 -12.53 5.31
N VAL A 36 3.76 -12.16 6.06
CA VAL A 36 3.77 -12.16 7.53
C VAL A 36 3.94 -13.58 8.07
N GLU A 37 3.23 -14.56 7.52
CA GLU A 37 3.36 -15.97 7.88
C GLU A 37 4.79 -16.47 7.66
N CYS A 38 5.39 -16.20 6.50
CA CYS A 38 6.78 -16.59 6.24
C CYS A 38 7.77 -15.93 7.22
N MET A 39 7.55 -14.65 7.55
CA MET A 39 8.38 -13.94 8.52
C MET A 39 8.21 -14.48 9.93
N SER A 40 6.99 -14.85 10.32
CA SER A 40 6.68 -15.49 11.60
C SER A 40 7.33 -16.88 11.71
N ASP A 41 7.37 -17.64 10.62
CA ASP A 41 7.92 -19.00 10.62
C ASP A 41 9.45 -19.03 10.58
N LYS A 42 10.06 -18.15 9.77
CA LYS A 42 11.51 -18.21 9.47
C LYS A 42 12.35 -17.22 10.24
N GLU A 43 11.75 -16.15 10.76
CA GLU A 43 12.41 -15.00 11.40
C GLU A 43 13.53 -14.35 10.54
N ASP A 44 13.63 -14.71 9.26
CA ASP A 44 14.60 -14.20 8.29
C ASP A 44 13.89 -13.88 6.98
N TRP A 45 13.62 -12.60 6.78
CA TRP A 45 12.95 -12.09 5.58
C TRP A 45 13.69 -12.44 4.29
N ARG A 46 15.01 -12.72 4.33
CA ARG A 46 15.76 -13.15 3.14
C ARG A 46 15.32 -14.51 2.62
N LYS A 47 14.75 -15.35 3.48
CA LYS A 47 14.17 -16.65 3.11
C LYS A 47 12.71 -16.55 2.65
N CYS A 48 12.15 -15.33 2.62
CA CYS A 48 10.78 -15.01 2.24
C CYS A 48 10.71 -14.27 0.90
N GLN A 49 11.72 -14.41 0.04
CA GLN A 49 11.77 -13.74 -1.25
C GLN A 49 10.59 -14.09 -2.17
N GLU A 50 10.11 -15.33 -2.14
CA GLU A 50 8.94 -15.75 -2.93
C GLU A 50 7.65 -14.99 -2.56
N PRO A 51 7.16 -15.03 -1.30
CA PRO A 51 5.97 -14.27 -0.93
C PRO A 51 6.16 -12.76 -1.09
N LEU A 52 7.36 -12.22 -0.80
CA LEU A 52 7.66 -10.81 -1.02
C LEU A 52 7.59 -10.40 -2.49
N LYS A 53 8.04 -11.27 -3.41
CA LYS A 53 7.96 -11.01 -4.85
C LYS A 53 6.50 -11.00 -5.32
N ALA A 54 5.69 -11.97 -4.87
CA ALA A 54 4.26 -12.01 -5.19
C ALA A 54 3.53 -10.75 -4.68
N PHE A 55 3.80 -10.33 -3.45
CA PHE A 55 3.25 -9.11 -2.88
C PHE A 55 3.64 -7.87 -3.70
N LYS A 56 4.92 -7.75 -4.07
CA LYS A 56 5.42 -6.65 -4.92
C LYS A 56 4.73 -6.61 -6.27
N GLU A 57 4.60 -7.74 -6.95
CA GLU A 57 3.95 -7.82 -8.26
C GLU A 57 2.47 -7.41 -8.18
N CYS A 58 1.77 -7.82 -7.12
CA CYS A 58 0.38 -7.41 -6.91
C CYS A 58 0.27 -5.89 -6.69
N MET A 59 1.11 -5.32 -5.81
CA MET A 59 1.16 -3.87 -5.60
C MET A 59 1.44 -3.11 -6.90
N GLN A 60 2.40 -3.57 -7.70
CA GLN A 60 2.74 -2.93 -8.97
C GLN A 60 1.57 -2.91 -9.94
N LYS A 61 0.80 -4.01 -10.03
CA LYS A 61 -0.42 -4.07 -10.85
C LYS A 61 -1.47 -3.07 -10.35
N TYR A 62 -1.68 -3.00 -9.03
CA TYR A 62 -2.61 -2.02 -8.44
C TYR A 62 -2.21 -0.57 -8.76
N TYR A 63 -0.94 -0.20 -8.64
CA TYR A 63 -0.50 1.15 -8.98
C TYR A 63 -0.65 1.48 -10.47
N GLN A 64 -0.42 0.49 -11.35
CA GLN A 64 -0.61 0.66 -12.78
C GLN A 64 -2.08 0.88 -13.12
N SER A 65 -2.99 0.04 -12.61
CA SER A 65 -4.43 0.19 -12.88
C SER A 65 -4.99 1.50 -12.34
N ARG A 66 -4.57 1.92 -11.14
CA ARG A 66 -4.94 3.22 -10.56
C ARG A 66 -4.48 4.40 -11.41
N LYS A 67 -3.25 4.33 -11.95
CA LYS A 67 -2.72 5.36 -12.84
C LYS A 67 -3.46 5.40 -14.17
N GLU A 68 -3.80 4.24 -14.73
CA GLU A 68 -4.60 4.14 -15.96
C GLU A 68 -6.01 4.71 -15.75
N GLU A 69 -6.67 4.34 -14.65
CA GLU A 69 -7.96 4.90 -14.24
C GLU A 69 -7.89 6.43 -14.12
N GLU A 70 -6.87 6.97 -13.42
CA GLU A 70 -6.67 8.40 -13.29
C GLU A 70 -6.46 9.09 -14.65
N ASN A 71 -5.69 8.48 -15.55
CA ASN A 71 -5.48 9.01 -16.90
C ASN A 71 -6.77 8.99 -17.73
N LEU A 72 -7.62 7.96 -17.58
CA LEU A 72 -8.93 7.86 -18.21
C LEU A 72 -9.89 8.93 -17.68
N LEU A 73 -9.93 9.16 -16.35
CA LEU A 73 -10.74 10.22 -15.76
C LEU A 73 -10.31 11.61 -16.27
N LYS A 74 -9.00 11.84 -16.39
CA LYS A 74 -8.46 13.08 -16.94
C LYS A 74 -8.82 13.29 -18.41
N SER A 75 -8.79 12.24 -19.23
CA SER A 75 -9.14 12.34 -20.66
C SER A 75 -10.64 12.57 -20.88
N LEU A 76 -11.50 12.06 -20.00
CA LEU A 76 -12.94 12.34 -20.01
C LEU A 76 -13.23 13.78 -19.54
N GLY A 77 -12.51 14.25 -18.52
CA GLY A 77 -12.68 15.58 -17.92
C GLY A 77 -12.21 16.76 -18.79
N THR A 78 -11.34 16.53 -19.78
CA THR A 78 -10.86 17.61 -20.68
C THR A 78 -11.87 18.00 -21.77
N SER A 79 -12.99 17.29 -21.90
CA SER A 79 -14.03 17.56 -22.91
C SER A 79 -15.12 18.57 -22.49
N SER A 80 -15.16 19.00 -21.21
CA SER A 80 -16.26 19.84 -20.69
C SER A 80 -15.92 21.32 -20.42
N SER A 81 -14.76 21.82 -20.86
CA SER A 81 -14.42 23.25 -20.76
C SER A 81 -14.20 23.86 -22.14
N SER A 82 -15.26 23.92 -22.94
CA SER A 82 -15.39 24.82 -24.09
C SER A 82 -16.84 25.21 -24.29
N LYS A 83 -17.28 26.20 -23.52
CA LYS A 83 -18.13 27.31 -23.97
C LYS A 83 -18.21 28.37 -22.89
#